data_AF-A0A378A8U2-F1
#
_entry.id   AF-A0A378A8U2-F1
#
_cell.length_a   1.000
_cell.length_b   1.000
_cell.length_c   1.000
_cell.angle_alpha   90.00
_cell.angle_beta   90.00
_cell.angle_gamma   90.00
#
_symmetry.space_group_name_H-M   'P 1'
#
loop_
_entity.id
_entity.type
_entity.pdbx_description
1 polymer ?
#
loop_
_entity_poly.entity_id
_entity_poly.type
_entity_poly.pdbx_seq_one_letter_code
_entity_poly.pdbx_strand_id
1 'polypeptide(L)'
;MSWWGATAAIRSPSRRWRNSTKQNPDINVKAEYTGWDGHLSRLTTQIAGGTEPDVMQTNWNWLPIFSKNGDGFYDLNTLKDEIDLSQFDAKELQSTTVNGKLNGIPISVTARVFYFNDEAWKKAGIPFPKTWDELMAAGKTFESKLGKQYYPVVLEHQDVLALLNSYMVQKYNQPAIDEKGRKFSYSKAQWADFFGMYKKLIDSHVMPDTRYYASFGKSNMYEMKPWIQGEWGGDLHVELHHQQIFR
;
A
#
# COMPACT_ATOMS: atom_id res chain seq x y z
N MET A 1 11.56 19.40 -0.07
CA MET A 1 10.64 18.36 -0.56
C MET A 1 10.84 17.06 0.23
N SER A 2 9.75 16.44 0.69
CA SER A 2 9.78 15.15 1.41
C SER A 2 9.11 14.00 0.66
N TRP A 3 9.59 12.78 0.90
CA TRP A 3 8.98 11.55 0.36
C TRP A 3 9.38 10.29 1.18
N TRP A 4 8.68 9.18 0.98
CA TRP A 4 9.05 7.87 1.51
C TRP A 4 9.29 6.85 0.38
N GLY A 5 10.00 5.76 0.67
CA GLY A 5 10.20 4.67 -0.29
C GLY A 5 11.25 3.64 0.14
N ALA A 6 11.50 2.63 -0.70
CA ALA A 6 12.57 1.67 -0.48
C ALA A 6 13.95 2.29 -0.80
N THR A 7 14.99 1.82 -0.11
CA THR A 7 16.37 2.37 -0.09
C THR A 7 17.01 2.53 -1.47
N ALA A 8 16.65 1.70 -2.45
CA ALA A 8 17.13 1.80 -3.83
C ALA A 8 16.56 3.02 -4.59
N ALA A 9 15.30 3.37 -4.35
CA ALA A 9 14.67 4.58 -4.90
C ALA A 9 15.17 5.86 -4.21
N ILE A 10 15.71 5.72 -2.99
CA ILE A 10 16.17 6.81 -2.13
C ILE A 10 17.62 7.25 -2.44
N ARG A 11 18.52 6.31 -2.80
CA ARG A 11 19.98 6.59 -2.85
C ARG A 11 20.47 7.33 -4.09
N SER A 12 19.70 7.38 -5.18
CA SER A 12 20.07 8.17 -6.34
C SER A 12 19.26 9.46 -6.32
N PRO A 13 19.86 10.66 -6.28
CA PRO A 13 19.15 11.87 -6.68
C PRO A 13 18.57 11.55 -8.05
N SER A 14 17.24 11.39 -8.14
CA SER A 14 16.67 10.84 -9.37
C SER A 14 17.16 11.73 -10.51
N ARG A 15 17.53 11.14 -11.65
CA ARG A 15 18.13 11.86 -12.78
C ARG A 15 17.36 13.16 -13.13
N ARG A 16 16.06 13.16 -12.81
CA ARG A 16 15.12 14.28 -12.87
C ARG A 16 15.46 15.47 -11.94
N TRP A 17 15.87 15.25 -10.70
CA TRP A 17 16.27 16.32 -9.76
C TRP A 17 17.48 17.06 -10.28
N ARG A 18 18.51 16.32 -10.71
CA ARG A 18 19.71 16.90 -11.33
C ARG A 18 19.39 17.68 -12.59
N ASN A 19 18.42 17.25 -13.37
CA ASN A 19 17.98 17.98 -14.56
C ASN A 19 17.14 19.22 -14.21
N SER A 20 16.27 19.14 -13.19
CA SER A 20 15.45 20.27 -12.73
C SER A 20 16.29 21.41 -12.17
N THR A 21 17.29 21.12 -11.31
CA THR A 21 18.21 22.14 -10.77
C THR A 21 19.09 22.76 -11.86
N LYS A 22 19.41 22.02 -12.94
CA LYS A 22 20.12 22.59 -14.09
C LYS A 22 19.26 23.55 -14.91
N GLN A 23 17.96 23.29 -15.01
CA GLN A 23 17.01 24.15 -15.72
C GLN A 23 16.58 25.36 -14.88
N ASN A 24 16.64 25.24 -13.55
CA ASN A 24 16.26 26.28 -12.60
C ASN A 24 17.39 26.50 -11.58
N PRO A 25 18.50 27.16 -11.96
CA PRO A 25 19.69 27.29 -11.11
C PRO A 25 19.44 28.10 -9.83
N ASP A 26 18.43 28.97 -9.83
CA ASP A 26 18.06 29.80 -8.67
C ASP A 26 17.21 29.04 -7.63
N ILE A 27 16.76 27.83 -7.95
CA ILE A 27 15.92 27.01 -7.07
C ILE A 27 16.78 25.92 -6.41
N ASN A 28 16.99 26.06 -5.09
CA ASN A 28 17.64 25.02 -4.29
C ASN A 28 16.60 24.10 -3.65
N VAL A 29 16.67 22.79 -3.94
CA VAL A 29 15.73 21.81 -3.39
C VAL A 29 16.42 20.94 -2.33
N LYS A 30 16.00 21.09 -1.07
CA LYS A 30 16.42 20.23 0.02
C LYS A 30 15.57 18.95 0.08
N ALA A 31 16.24 17.80 0.11
CA ALA A 31 15.61 16.48 0.19
C ALA A 31 15.42 16.04 1.65
N GLU A 32 14.20 15.60 1.99
CA GLU A 32 13.88 14.96 3.27
C GLU A 32 13.21 13.60 3.05
N TYR A 33 13.98 12.51 3.13
CA TYR A 33 13.46 11.17 2.86
C TYR A 33 13.48 10.28 4.10
N THR A 34 12.53 9.35 4.17
CA THR A 34 12.46 8.31 5.22
C THR A 34 11.98 6.98 4.62
N GLY A 35 12.00 5.91 5.42
CA GLY A 35 11.15 4.74 5.16
C GLY A 35 9.67 5.08 5.35
N TRP A 36 8.79 4.13 5.02
CA TRP A 36 7.34 4.25 5.28
C TRP A 36 7.05 4.40 6.78
N ASP A 37 7.69 3.56 7.59
CA ASP A 37 7.55 3.58 9.04
C ASP A 37 7.97 4.93 9.62
N GLY A 38 7.03 5.56 10.33
CA GLY A 38 7.24 6.85 10.99
C GLY A 38 7.09 8.08 10.09
N HIS A 39 6.95 7.93 8.76
CA HIS A 39 6.80 9.08 7.86
C HIS A 39 5.58 9.94 8.21
N LEU A 40 4.41 9.32 8.35
CA LEU A 40 3.17 10.00 8.72
C LEU A 40 3.30 10.74 10.07
N SER A 41 3.92 10.10 11.07
CA SER A 41 4.09 10.70 12.41
C SER A 41 4.97 11.95 12.36
N ARG A 42 6.08 11.88 11.62
CA ARG A 42 6.97 13.03 11.39
C ARG A 42 6.24 14.15 10.68
N LEU A 43 5.55 13.83 9.57
CA LEU A 43 4.79 14.81 8.80
C LEU A 43 3.70 15.48 9.63
N THR A 44 3.00 14.70 10.47
CA THR A 44 1.97 15.21 11.38
C THR A 44 2.56 16.23 12.36
N THR A 45 3.72 15.94 12.94
CA THR A 45 4.43 16.87 13.83
C THR A 45 4.86 18.14 13.11
N GLN A 46 5.38 18.01 11.88
CA GLN A 46 5.81 19.14 11.06
C GLN A 46 4.64 20.08 10.71
N ILE A 47 3.52 19.53 10.23
CA ILE A 47 2.31 20.29 9.90
C ILE A 47 1.73 20.98 11.16
N ALA A 48 1.67 20.27 12.29
CA ALA A 48 1.20 20.86 13.54
C ALA A 48 2.08 22.02 14.03
N GLY A 49 3.38 22.01 13.68
CA GLY A 49 4.34 23.06 14.00
C GLY A 49 4.51 24.14 12.94
N GLY A 50 3.87 24.04 11.76
CA GLY A 50 4.08 24.96 10.63
C GLY A 50 5.50 24.89 10.06
N THR A 51 6.10 23.69 10.05
CA THR A 51 7.48 23.43 9.60
C THR A 51 7.55 22.32 8.56
N GLU A 52 6.40 22.03 7.92
CA GLU A 52 6.28 21.06 6.84
C GLU A 52 7.02 21.51 5.58
N PRO A 53 7.51 20.55 4.75
CA PRO A 53 8.14 20.87 3.48
C PRO A 53 7.18 21.52 2.47
N ASP A 54 7.71 22.35 1.57
CA ASP A 54 6.89 23.02 0.53
C ASP A 54 6.24 22.03 -0.45
N VAL A 55 6.94 20.93 -0.74
CA VAL A 55 6.45 19.84 -1.60
C VAL A 55 6.56 18.54 -0.80
N MET A 56 5.44 17.86 -0.64
CA MET A 56 5.33 16.65 0.17
C MET A 56 4.74 15.54 -0.70
N GLN A 57 5.39 14.38 -0.70
CA GLN A 57 4.67 13.16 -1.03
C GLN A 57 3.67 12.91 0.10
N THR A 58 2.41 12.65 -0.25
CA THR A 58 1.32 12.37 0.70
C THR A 58 0.51 11.17 0.22
N ASN A 59 -0.27 10.54 1.10
CA ASN A 59 -1.26 9.55 0.70
C ASN A 59 -2.68 10.11 0.68
N TRP A 60 -3.51 9.56 -0.21
CA TRP A 60 -4.92 9.92 -0.32
C TRP A 60 -5.67 9.76 1.01
N ASN A 61 -5.34 8.72 1.79
CA ASN A 61 -5.99 8.45 3.07
C ASN A 61 -5.54 9.39 4.20
N TRP A 62 -4.62 10.31 3.95
CA TRP A 62 -4.22 11.37 4.89
C TRP A 62 -4.99 12.67 4.67
N LEU A 63 -5.69 12.83 3.55
CA LEU A 63 -6.52 14.01 3.28
C LEU A 63 -7.59 14.22 4.37
N PRO A 64 -8.30 13.20 4.89
CA PRO A 64 -9.23 13.40 6.00
C PRO A 64 -8.55 13.82 7.32
N ILE A 65 -7.25 13.56 7.48
CA ILE A 65 -6.46 13.91 8.67
C ILE A 65 -6.02 15.36 8.58
N PHE A 66 -5.38 15.74 7.47
CA PHE A 66 -4.74 17.04 7.32
C PHE A 66 -5.63 18.10 6.68
N SER A 67 -6.53 17.69 5.78
CA SER A 67 -7.31 18.60 4.94
C SER A 67 -8.79 18.24 4.93
N LYS A 68 -9.37 17.98 6.11
CA LYS A 68 -10.78 17.61 6.24
C LYS A 68 -11.76 18.57 5.56
N ASN A 69 -11.41 19.86 5.52
CA ASN A 69 -12.21 20.91 4.88
C ASN A 69 -11.64 21.39 3.54
N GLY A 70 -10.54 20.80 3.05
CA GLY A 70 -9.83 21.23 1.84
C GLY A 70 -8.76 22.30 2.05
N ASP A 71 -8.60 22.81 3.27
CA ASP A 71 -7.67 23.92 3.61
C ASP A 71 -6.32 23.45 4.17
N GLY A 72 -6.09 22.14 4.28
CA GLY A 72 -4.88 21.56 4.87
C GLY A 72 -3.66 21.54 3.95
N PHE A 73 -3.88 21.69 2.64
CA PHE A 73 -2.84 21.83 1.64
C PHE A 73 -3.17 22.98 0.69
N TYR A 74 -2.16 23.41 -0.08
CA TYR A 74 -2.34 24.44 -1.10
C TYR A 74 -3.31 23.97 -2.18
N ASP A 75 -4.26 24.82 -2.57
CA ASP A 75 -5.22 24.49 -3.63
C ASP A 75 -4.54 24.55 -5.00
N LEU A 76 -4.22 23.39 -5.56
CA LEU A 76 -3.47 23.27 -6.81
C LEU A 76 -4.29 23.70 -8.04
N ASN A 77 -5.61 23.92 -7.91
CA ASN A 77 -6.40 24.53 -8.98
C ASN A 77 -5.93 25.96 -9.31
N THR A 78 -5.28 26.64 -8.35
CA THR A 78 -4.74 27.98 -8.54
C THR A 78 -3.42 27.98 -9.31
N LEU A 79 -2.80 26.82 -9.49
CA LEU A 79 -1.50 26.62 -10.17
C LEU A 79 -1.67 25.99 -11.56
N LYS A 80 -2.82 26.18 -12.21
CA LYS A 80 -3.14 25.59 -13.52
C LYS A 80 -2.28 26.14 -14.67
N ASP A 81 -1.66 27.29 -14.48
CA ASP A 81 -0.79 27.90 -15.49
C ASP A 81 0.63 27.30 -15.41
N GLU A 82 0.99 26.74 -14.26
CA GLU A 82 2.26 26.08 -13.97
C GLU A 82 2.17 24.54 -14.09
N ILE A 83 1.00 23.97 -13.79
CA ILE A 83 0.73 22.53 -13.81
C ILE A 83 -0.38 22.25 -14.83
N ASP A 84 -0.03 21.52 -15.90
CA ASP A 84 -1.02 21.07 -16.88
C ASP A 84 -1.91 19.96 -16.30
N LEU A 85 -3.02 20.36 -15.67
CA LEU A 85 -3.99 19.44 -15.07
C LEU A 85 -4.74 18.61 -16.12
N SER A 86 -4.70 18.97 -17.40
CA SER A 86 -5.36 18.19 -18.46
C SER A 86 -4.68 16.85 -18.75
N GLN A 87 -3.45 16.66 -18.27
CA GLN A 87 -2.71 15.40 -18.36
C GLN A 87 -3.23 14.32 -17.40
N PHE A 88 -4.15 14.66 -16.49
CA PHE A 88 -4.66 13.75 -15.46
C PHE A 88 -6.12 13.41 -15.72
N ASP A 89 -6.49 12.16 -15.43
CA ASP A 89 -7.88 11.75 -15.47
C ASP A 89 -8.69 12.51 -14.40
N ALA A 90 -9.87 13.00 -14.80
CA ALA A 90 -10.71 13.83 -13.94
C ALA A 90 -11.17 13.08 -12.67
N LYS A 91 -11.39 11.76 -12.75
CA LYS A 91 -11.77 10.94 -11.60
C LYS A 91 -10.61 10.84 -10.60
N GLU A 92 -9.39 10.77 -11.08
CA GLU A 92 -8.21 10.73 -10.23
C GLU A 92 -7.96 12.07 -9.54
N LEU A 93 -8.12 13.20 -10.26
CA LEU A 93 -8.08 14.53 -9.63
C LEU A 93 -9.21 14.71 -8.60
N GLN A 94 -10.40 14.17 -8.88
CA GLN A 94 -11.51 14.21 -7.94
C GLN A 94 -11.21 13.44 -6.64
N SER A 95 -10.41 12.37 -6.71
CA SER A 95 -10.01 11.57 -5.54
C SER A 95 -9.12 12.33 -4.54
N THR A 96 -8.42 13.37 -5.01
CA THR A 96 -7.57 14.25 -4.20
C THR A 96 -8.17 15.64 -3.99
N THR A 97 -9.42 15.86 -4.41
CA THR A 97 -10.14 17.12 -4.24
C THR A 97 -11.05 17.04 -3.02
N VAL A 98 -10.92 18.01 -2.10
CA VAL A 98 -11.77 18.13 -0.92
C VAL A 98 -12.44 19.49 -0.91
N ASN A 99 -13.78 19.51 -0.80
CA ASN A 99 -14.59 20.74 -0.83
C ASN A 99 -14.26 21.67 -2.02
N GLY A 100 -13.97 21.09 -3.19
CA GLY A 100 -13.65 21.83 -4.41
C GLY A 100 -12.19 22.29 -4.53
N LYS A 101 -11.33 22.02 -3.53
CA LYS A 101 -9.90 22.37 -3.54
C LYS A 101 -9.05 21.15 -3.86
N LEU A 102 -8.17 21.26 -4.86
CA LEU A 102 -7.29 20.18 -5.28
C LEU A 102 -6.09 20.11 -4.33
N ASN A 103 -6.07 19.14 -3.44
CA ASN A 103 -5.12 19.06 -2.34
C ASN A 103 -3.85 18.25 -2.65
N GLY A 104 -3.76 17.68 -3.86
CA GLY A 104 -2.60 16.92 -4.30
C GLY A 104 -2.77 16.41 -5.73
N ILE A 105 -1.63 16.17 -6.41
CA ILE A 105 -1.62 15.55 -7.74
C ILE A 105 -1.47 14.02 -7.58
N PRO A 106 -2.39 13.21 -8.12
CA PRO A 106 -2.23 11.77 -8.12
C PRO A 106 -1.06 11.37 -9.03
N ILE A 107 0.00 10.80 -8.45
CA ILE A 107 1.21 10.39 -9.19
C ILE A 107 0.97 9.07 -9.94
N SER A 108 0.19 8.17 -9.36
CA SER A 108 -0.16 6.86 -9.91
C SER A 108 -1.35 6.28 -9.17
N VAL A 109 -2.11 5.42 -9.85
CA VAL A 109 -3.09 4.53 -9.20
C VAL A 109 -2.44 3.21 -8.86
N THR A 110 -2.92 2.59 -7.78
CA THR A 110 -2.42 1.29 -7.34
C THR A 110 -3.52 0.45 -6.72
N ALA A 111 -3.40 -0.86 -6.88
CA ALA A 111 -4.25 -1.84 -6.24
C ALA A 111 -3.40 -2.89 -5.55
N ARG A 112 -3.95 -3.50 -4.50
CA ARG A 112 -3.34 -4.67 -3.88
C ARG A 112 -3.66 -5.90 -4.72
N VAL A 113 -2.62 -6.59 -5.17
CA VAL A 113 -2.72 -7.82 -5.97
C VAL A 113 -1.76 -8.87 -5.43
N PHE A 114 -2.05 -10.14 -5.71
CA PHE A 114 -1.16 -11.21 -5.32
C PHE A 114 0.06 -11.24 -6.23
N TYR A 115 1.24 -11.22 -5.61
CA TYR A 115 2.51 -11.55 -6.24
C TYR A 115 2.99 -12.88 -5.69
N PHE A 116 3.35 -13.79 -6.60
CA PHE A 116 3.82 -15.12 -6.22
C PHE A 116 5.26 -15.35 -6.66
N ASN A 117 6.02 -16.03 -5.81
CA ASN A 117 7.33 -16.58 -6.11
C ASN A 117 7.15 -17.86 -6.94
N ASP A 118 7.41 -17.78 -8.24
CA ASP A 118 7.23 -18.87 -9.19
C ASP A 118 7.99 -20.14 -8.82
N GLU A 119 9.22 -20.02 -8.32
CA GLU A 119 10.03 -21.15 -7.84
C GLU A 119 9.39 -21.86 -6.65
N ALA A 120 8.85 -21.12 -5.68
CA ALA A 120 8.20 -21.70 -4.50
C ALA A 120 6.94 -22.49 -4.87
N TRP A 121 6.10 -21.93 -5.75
CA TRP A 121 4.90 -22.63 -6.24
C TRP A 121 5.23 -23.81 -7.14
N LYS A 122 6.28 -23.71 -7.96
CA LYS A 122 6.81 -24.83 -8.74
C LYS A 122 7.31 -25.97 -7.85
N LYS A 123 8.00 -25.67 -6.73
CA LYS A 123 8.40 -26.67 -5.72
C LYS A 123 7.19 -27.37 -5.09
N ALA A 124 6.12 -26.63 -4.80
CA ALA A 124 4.87 -27.21 -4.29
C ALA A 124 4.13 -28.06 -5.36
N GLY A 125 4.40 -27.80 -6.64
CA GLY A 125 3.83 -28.53 -7.77
C GLY A 125 2.33 -28.28 -7.97
N ILE A 126 1.88 -27.06 -7.68
CA ILE A 126 0.49 -26.61 -7.87
C ILE A 126 0.46 -25.25 -8.59
N PRO A 127 -0.59 -24.95 -9.38
CA PRO A 127 -0.74 -23.66 -10.03
C PRO A 127 -1.10 -22.55 -9.03
N PHE A 128 -0.98 -21.29 -9.44
CA PHE A 128 -1.47 -20.15 -8.68
C PHE A 128 -3.02 -20.21 -8.54
N PRO A 129 -3.56 -19.86 -7.36
CA PRO A 129 -4.97 -20.02 -7.06
C PRO A 129 -5.78 -18.92 -7.74
N LYS A 130 -6.93 -19.31 -8.29
CA LYS A 130 -7.92 -18.42 -8.91
C LYS A 130 -9.16 -18.24 -8.05
N THR A 131 -9.32 -19.09 -7.03
CA THR A 131 -10.46 -19.05 -6.10
C THR A 131 -9.98 -19.09 -4.65
N TRP A 132 -10.84 -18.65 -3.73
CA TRP A 132 -10.56 -18.72 -2.30
C TRP A 132 -10.36 -20.15 -1.79
N ASP A 133 -11.08 -21.11 -2.37
CA ASP A 133 -10.93 -22.52 -2.00
C ASP A 133 -9.62 -23.11 -2.51
N GLU A 134 -9.17 -22.74 -3.71
CA GLU A 134 -7.85 -23.09 -4.22
C GLU A 134 -6.74 -22.50 -3.35
N LEU A 135 -6.88 -21.25 -2.90
CA LEU A 135 -5.91 -20.62 -1.99
C LEU A 135 -5.82 -21.40 -0.65
N MET A 136 -6.96 -21.81 -0.08
CA MET A 136 -6.98 -22.61 1.14
C MET A 136 -6.40 -24.02 0.94
N ALA A 137 -6.63 -24.64 -0.21
CA ALA A 137 -6.04 -25.93 -0.56
C ALA A 137 -4.52 -25.83 -0.80
N ALA A 138 -4.04 -24.68 -1.30
CA ALA A 138 -2.62 -24.43 -1.48
C ALA A 138 -1.86 -24.47 -0.14
N GLY A 139 -2.41 -23.89 0.92
CA GLY A 139 -1.79 -23.91 2.26
C GLY A 139 -1.50 -25.33 2.77
N LYS A 140 -2.51 -26.20 2.71
CA LYS A 140 -2.34 -27.64 3.06
C LYS A 140 -1.31 -28.35 2.19
N THR A 141 -1.25 -28.00 0.90
CA THR A 141 -0.28 -28.58 -0.03
C THR A 141 1.15 -28.14 0.29
N PHE A 142 1.36 -26.85 0.56
CA PHE A 142 2.65 -26.31 1.00
C PHE A 142 3.11 -26.99 2.28
N GLU A 143 2.25 -27.08 3.31
CA GLU A 143 2.59 -27.71 4.58
C GLU A 143 2.99 -29.19 4.41
N SER A 144 2.18 -29.96 3.66
CA SER A 144 2.37 -31.41 3.51
C SER A 144 3.58 -31.78 2.64
N LYS A 145 3.89 -31.01 1.60
CA LYS A 145 4.98 -31.33 0.66
C LYS A 145 6.31 -30.68 1.00
N LEU A 146 6.29 -29.45 1.51
CA LEU A 146 7.49 -28.64 1.70
C LEU A 146 7.85 -28.47 3.18
N GLY A 147 6.86 -28.48 4.06
CA GLY A 147 7.02 -28.40 5.52
C GLY A 147 6.36 -27.16 6.13
N LYS A 148 6.30 -27.11 7.46
CA LYS A 148 5.56 -26.10 8.24
C LYS A 148 6.10 -24.67 8.14
N GLN A 149 7.30 -24.49 7.59
CA GLN A 149 7.88 -23.18 7.34
C GLN A 149 7.48 -22.61 5.98
N TYR A 150 6.87 -23.42 5.11
CA TYR A 150 6.49 -23.02 3.76
C TYR A 150 5.03 -22.55 3.71
N TYR A 151 4.81 -21.31 3.28
CA TYR A 151 3.48 -20.71 3.20
C TYR A 151 3.19 -20.21 1.78
N PRO A 152 1.97 -20.40 1.24
CA PRO A 152 1.58 -19.84 -0.06
C PRO A 152 1.73 -18.33 -0.14
N VAL A 153 1.36 -17.62 0.94
CA VAL A 153 1.51 -16.17 1.06
C VAL A 153 1.93 -15.77 2.47
N VAL A 154 2.62 -14.64 2.58
CA VAL A 154 2.83 -13.92 3.84
C VAL A 154 2.20 -12.56 3.71
N LEU A 155 1.50 -12.13 4.77
CA LEU A 155 0.66 -10.94 4.75
C LEU A 155 0.86 -10.18 6.06
N GLU A 156 1.18 -8.89 5.98
CA GLU A 156 1.14 -8.04 7.17
C GLU A 156 -0.30 -7.69 7.54
N HIS A 157 -0.49 -7.17 8.75
CA HIS A 157 -1.81 -6.82 9.29
C HIS A 157 -2.65 -5.92 8.35
N GLN A 158 -2.01 -5.00 7.61
CA GLN A 158 -2.71 -4.15 6.63
C GLN A 158 -3.13 -4.92 5.38
N ASP A 159 -2.30 -5.85 4.93
CA ASP A 159 -2.56 -6.69 3.76
C ASP A 159 -3.69 -7.68 4.07
N VAL A 160 -3.67 -8.26 5.27
CA VAL A 160 -4.75 -9.08 5.81
C VAL A 160 -6.06 -8.29 5.84
N LEU A 161 -6.06 -7.07 6.39
CA LEU A 161 -7.25 -6.22 6.44
C LEU A 161 -7.83 -5.97 5.04
N ALA A 162 -6.96 -5.64 4.07
CA ALA A 162 -7.38 -5.40 2.69
C ALA A 162 -7.90 -6.66 2.00
N LEU A 163 -7.24 -7.80 2.21
CA LEU A 163 -7.65 -9.10 1.65
C LEU A 163 -9.03 -9.51 2.16
N LEU A 164 -9.23 -9.44 3.47
CA LEU A 164 -10.49 -9.79 4.11
C LEU A 164 -11.60 -8.83 3.71
N ASN A 165 -11.29 -7.54 3.57
CA ASN A 165 -12.25 -6.57 3.03
C ASN A 165 -12.66 -6.93 1.60
N SER A 166 -11.70 -7.29 0.73
CA SER A 166 -11.99 -7.75 -0.64
C SER A 166 -12.90 -8.98 -0.64
N TYR A 167 -12.62 -9.98 0.21
CA TYR A 167 -13.47 -11.15 0.38
C TYR A 167 -14.90 -10.78 0.79
N MET A 168 -15.05 -9.89 1.78
CA MET A 168 -16.36 -9.48 2.27
C MET A 168 -17.15 -8.67 1.23
N VAL A 169 -16.48 -7.78 0.49
CA VAL A 169 -17.11 -7.04 -0.62
C VAL A 169 -17.55 -8.00 -1.72
N GLN A 170 -16.76 -8.99 -2.09
CA GLN A 170 -17.16 -10.01 -3.07
C GLN A 170 -18.39 -10.82 -2.61
N LYS A 171 -18.46 -11.15 -1.32
CA LYS A 171 -19.53 -11.98 -0.74
C LYS A 171 -20.84 -11.21 -0.51
N TYR A 172 -20.75 -9.97 -0.04
CA TYR A 172 -21.91 -9.19 0.43
C TYR A 172 -22.24 -7.98 -0.45
N ASN A 173 -21.38 -7.64 -1.41
CA ASN A 173 -21.50 -6.48 -2.29
C ASN A 173 -21.82 -5.18 -1.53
N GLN A 174 -21.14 -4.97 -0.40
CA GLN A 174 -21.38 -3.86 0.52
C GLN A 174 -20.03 -3.27 0.98
N PRO A 175 -19.87 -1.94 1.03
CA PRO A 175 -18.65 -1.31 1.55
C PRO A 175 -18.50 -1.55 3.05
N ALA A 176 -17.25 -1.66 3.54
CA ALA A 176 -16.99 -1.86 4.97
C ALA A 176 -17.36 -0.66 5.86
N ILE A 177 -17.36 0.55 5.32
CA ILE A 177 -17.59 1.80 6.06
C ILE A 177 -18.83 2.50 5.52
N ASP A 178 -19.71 2.91 6.44
CA ASP A 178 -20.80 3.84 6.19
C ASP A 178 -20.29 5.24 6.54
N GLU A 179 -19.84 5.98 5.51
CA GLU A 179 -19.24 7.29 5.69
C GLU A 179 -20.23 8.30 6.28
N LYS A 180 -21.51 8.24 5.89
CA LYS A 180 -22.56 9.14 6.38
C LYS A 180 -22.89 8.85 7.84
N GLY A 181 -23.04 7.56 8.18
CA GLY A 181 -23.29 7.11 9.54
C GLY A 181 -22.05 7.09 10.44
N ARG A 182 -20.85 7.34 9.88
CA ARG A 182 -19.55 7.35 10.57
C ARG A 182 -19.30 6.08 11.39
N LYS A 183 -19.65 4.93 10.81
CA LYS A 183 -19.57 3.62 11.47
C LYS A 183 -19.18 2.54 10.47
N PHE A 184 -18.83 1.36 10.99
CA PHE A 184 -18.73 0.19 10.14
C PHE A 184 -20.11 -0.25 9.65
N SER A 185 -20.15 -0.67 8.39
CA SER A 185 -21.35 -1.16 7.71
C SER A 185 -21.72 -2.59 8.07
N TYR A 186 -20.73 -3.39 8.47
CA TYR A 186 -20.92 -4.81 8.76
C TYR A 186 -21.69 -5.05 10.06
N SER A 187 -22.67 -5.94 10.00
CA SER A 187 -23.36 -6.51 11.16
C SER A 187 -22.43 -7.39 12.02
N LYS A 188 -22.87 -7.74 13.23
CA LYS A 188 -22.11 -8.66 14.11
C LYS A 188 -21.82 -10.01 13.45
N ALA A 189 -22.77 -10.55 12.68
CA ALA A 189 -22.59 -11.81 11.95
C ALA A 189 -21.55 -11.66 10.83
N GLN A 190 -21.58 -10.56 10.08
CA GLN A 190 -20.58 -10.28 9.05
C GLN A 190 -19.18 -10.05 9.66
N TRP A 191 -19.07 -9.45 10.84
CA TRP A 191 -17.79 -9.40 11.56
C TRP A 191 -17.30 -10.78 12.00
N ALA A 192 -18.19 -11.67 12.42
CA ALA A 192 -17.83 -13.06 12.71
C ALA A 192 -17.30 -13.78 11.46
N ASP A 193 -17.91 -13.54 10.29
CA ASP A 193 -17.41 -14.03 9.00
C ASP A 193 -16.03 -13.45 8.65
N PHE A 194 -15.83 -12.15 8.85
CA PHE A 194 -14.56 -11.46 8.60
C PHE A 194 -13.42 -12.11 9.38
N PHE A 195 -13.56 -12.25 10.69
CA PHE A 195 -12.55 -12.89 11.54
C PHE A 195 -12.52 -14.41 11.39
N GLY A 196 -13.63 -15.03 11.01
CA GLY A 196 -13.70 -16.44 10.65
C GLY A 196 -12.84 -16.76 9.42
N MET A 197 -12.85 -15.89 8.42
CA MET A 197 -11.98 -16.01 7.25
C MET A 197 -10.50 -15.82 7.62
N TYR A 198 -10.17 -14.85 8.49
CA TYR A 198 -8.81 -14.71 9.04
C TYR A 198 -8.34 -16.01 9.72
N LYS A 199 -9.17 -16.57 10.61
CA LYS A 199 -8.86 -17.85 11.25
C LYS A 199 -8.70 -18.97 10.24
N LYS A 200 -9.57 -19.04 9.22
CA LYS A 200 -9.50 -20.06 8.17
C LYS A 200 -8.19 -20.00 7.38
N LEU A 201 -7.67 -18.80 7.09
CA LEU A 201 -6.37 -18.61 6.41
C LEU A 201 -5.22 -19.22 7.23
N ILE A 202 -5.19 -18.95 8.54
CA ILE A 202 -4.16 -19.50 9.44
C ILE A 202 -4.33 -21.01 9.63
N ASP A 203 -5.55 -21.46 9.96
CA ASP A 203 -5.85 -22.87 10.22
C ASP A 203 -5.61 -23.76 8.98
N SER A 204 -5.72 -23.20 7.77
CA SER A 204 -5.45 -23.90 6.50
C SER A 204 -4.00 -23.73 6.02
N HIS A 205 -3.11 -23.15 6.84
CA HIS A 205 -1.70 -22.93 6.53
C HIS A 205 -1.45 -22.03 5.30
N VAL A 206 -2.38 -21.12 4.99
CA VAL A 206 -2.24 -20.18 3.86
C VAL A 206 -1.23 -19.09 4.16
N MET A 207 -1.23 -18.62 5.40
CA MET A 207 -0.33 -17.59 5.91
C MET A 207 0.10 -17.93 7.35
N PRO A 208 1.28 -17.48 7.80
CA PRO A 208 1.71 -17.67 9.17
C PRO A 208 0.83 -16.91 10.16
N ASP A 209 0.80 -17.37 11.41
CA ASP A 209 0.23 -16.59 12.50
C ASP A 209 1.12 -15.39 12.87
N THR A 210 0.55 -14.43 13.59
CA THR A 210 1.26 -13.19 13.94
C THR A 210 2.46 -13.42 14.87
N ARG A 211 2.47 -14.50 15.67
CA ARG A 211 3.59 -14.82 16.56
C ARG A 211 4.78 -15.35 15.76
N TYR A 212 4.52 -16.23 14.80
CA TYR A 212 5.53 -16.74 13.90
C TYR A 212 6.13 -15.62 13.06
N TYR A 213 5.30 -14.78 12.42
CA TYR A 213 5.79 -13.64 11.64
C TYR A 213 6.64 -12.67 12.49
N ALA A 214 6.17 -12.32 13.69
CA ALA A 214 6.90 -11.42 14.59
C ALA A 214 8.24 -11.97 15.09
N SER A 215 8.45 -13.30 15.04
CA SER A 215 9.70 -13.94 15.48
C SER A 215 10.91 -13.56 14.61
N PHE A 216 10.68 -13.06 13.38
CA PHE A 216 11.72 -12.59 12.47
C PHE A 216 12.12 -11.12 12.70
N GLY A 217 11.48 -10.43 13.65
CA GLY A 217 11.76 -9.04 13.98
C GLY A 217 11.10 -8.05 13.01
N LYS A 218 11.51 -6.78 13.10
CA LYS A 218 11.05 -5.71 12.21
C LYS A 218 12.06 -5.53 11.09
N SER A 219 11.77 -6.07 9.92
CA SER A 219 12.47 -5.80 8.66
C SER A 219 11.47 -5.82 7.51
N ASN A 220 11.87 -5.32 6.34
CA ASN A 220 11.06 -5.49 5.15
C ASN A 220 10.93 -7.00 4.86
N MET A 221 9.71 -7.47 4.59
CA MET A 221 9.42 -8.88 4.33
C MET A 221 10.36 -9.48 3.26
N TYR A 222 10.66 -8.75 2.18
CA TYR A 222 11.54 -9.20 1.09
C TYR A 222 13.01 -9.37 1.49
N GLU A 223 13.43 -8.77 2.60
CA GLU A 223 14.77 -8.92 3.17
C GLU A 223 14.84 -10.06 4.20
N MET A 224 13.69 -10.64 4.57
CA MET A 224 13.64 -11.74 5.51
C MET A 224 14.17 -13.03 4.89
N LYS A 225 14.94 -13.79 5.68
CA LYS A 225 15.56 -15.04 5.24
C LYS A 225 14.56 -16.05 4.64
N PRO A 226 13.36 -16.29 5.22
CA PRO A 226 12.38 -17.20 4.62
C PRO A 226 11.92 -16.79 3.21
N TRP A 227 11.80 -15.48 2.94
CA TRP A 227 11.49 -14.98 1.60
C TRP A 227 12.63 -15.30 0.62
N ILE A 228 13.87 -14.96 1.00
CA ILE A 228 15.07 -15.20 0.18
C ILE A 228 15.28 -16.69 -0.13
N GLN A 229 14.91 -17.57 0.82
CA GLN A 229 15.03 -19.02 0.66
C GLN A 229 13.87 -19.65 -0.13
N GLY A 230 12.85 -18.86 -0.50
CA GLY A 230 11.66 -19.34 -1.19
C GLY A 230 10.75 -20.20 -0.31
N GLU A 231 10.82 -20.01 1.01
CA GLU A 231 9.88 -20.61 1.96
C GLU A 231 8.52 -19.90 1.88
N TRP A 232 8.53 -18.61 1.59
CA TRP A 232 7.31 -17.81 1.42
C TRP A 232 6.99 -17.64 -0.06
N GLY A 233 5.84 -18.19 -0.45
CA GLY A 233 5.44 -18.34 -1.84
C GLY A 233 4.83 -17.08 -2.46
N GLY A 234 4.60 -16.02 -1.71
CA GLY A 234 3.99 -14.81 -2.23
C GLY A 234 3.56 -13.82 -1.16
N ASP A 235 2.98 -12.73 -1.62
CA ASP A 235 2.51 -11.61 -0.81
C ASP A 235 1.38 -10.87 -1.54
N LEU A 236 0.59 -10.09 -0.80
CA LEU A 236 -0.41 -9.19 -1.34
C LEU A 236 0.14 -7.76 -1.37
N HIS A 237 0.84 -7.44 -2.45
CA HIS A 237 1.53 -6.16 -2.57
C HIS A 237 0.74 -5.12 -3.37
N VAL A 238 1.09 -3.87 -3.12
CA VAL A 238 0.61 -2.70 -3.83
C VAL A 238 1.30 -2.67 -5.20
N GLU A 239 0.57 -3.02 -6.27
CA GLU A 239 1.07 -2.84 -7.64
C GLU A 239 0.99 -1.36 -7.99
N LEU A 240 2.12 -0.66 -7.91
CA LEU A 240 2.23 0.65 -8.54
C LEU A 240 2.08 0.41 -10.04
N HIS A 241 0.98 0.86 -10.65
CA HIS A 241 0.94 1.01 -12.10
C HIS A 241 1.92 2.12 -12.46
N HIS A 242 3.18 1.74 -12.55
CA HIS A 242 4.23 2.54 -13.16
C HIS A 242 3.90 2.63 -14.66
N GLN A 243 3.12 3.62 -15.06
CA GLN A 243 3.59 4.46 -16.16
C GLN A 243 4.76 5.32 -15.66
N GLN A 244 5.83 4.64 -15.27
CA GLN A 244 7.17 5.21 -15.30
C GLN A 244 7.91 4.48 -16.41
N ILE A 245 7.41 4.63 -17.64
CA ILE A 245 8.31 4.65 -18.79
C ILE A 245 9.05 5.99 -18.70
N PHE A 246 10.06 6.04 -17.83
CA PHE A 246 11.10 7.03 -17.94
C PHE A 246 12.11 6.51 -18.98
N ARG A 247 11.92 6.90 -20.24
CA ARG A 247 13.04 6.97 -21.19
C ARG A 247 13.70 8.33 -21.06
#